data_AF-A0AAD5SEY5-F1
#
_entry.id   AF-A0AAD5SEY5-F1
#
_cell.length_a   1.000
_cell.length_b   1.000
_cell.length_c   1.000
_cell.angle_alpha   90.00
_cell.angle_beta   90.00
_cell.angle_gamma   90.00
#
_symmetry.space_group_name_H-M   'P 1'
#
loop_
_entity.id
_entity.type
_entity.pdbx_description
1 polymer ?
#
loop_
_entity_poly.entity_id
_entity_poly.type
_entity_poly.pdbx_seq_one_letter_code
_entity_poly.pdbx_strand_id
1 'polypeptide(L)'
;THKEKGKIPETVDLEALKDIPGWLRSLRLHKYTPTFENMSWKEMIKLDEDALIAKGVSALGARRKMLKVFEMVKKEMDMKGLEY
;
A
#
# COMPACT_ATOMS: atom_id res chain seq x y z
N THR A 1 -18.90 3.20 15.53
CA THR A 1 -18.95 3.39 14.06
C THR A 1 -17.63 2.96 13.43
N HIS A 2 -17.47 1.68 13.04
CA HIS A 2 -16.18 1.11 12.60
C HIS A 2 -16.30 0.09 11.46
N LYS A 3 -17.19 0.31 10.48
CA LYS A 3 -17.45 -0.67 9.41
C LYS A 3 -16.55 -0.57 8.16
N GLU A 4 -15.66 0.43 8.06
CA GLU A 4 -14.95 0.68 6.80
C GLU A 4 -13.45 0.34 6.79
N LYS A 5 -12.80 0.26 7.96
CA LYS A 5 -11.36 -0.05 8.04
C LYS A 5 -11.11 -1.44 7.44
N GLY A 6 -10.11 -1.60 6.56
CA GLY A 6 -9.73 -2.90 5.98
C GLY A 6 -10.40 -3.28 4.66
N LYS A 7 -11.31 -2.47 4.13
CA LYS A 7 -11.65 -2.53 2.69
C LYS A 7 -10.55 -1.84 1.88
N ILE A 8 -10.45 -2.19 0.61
CA ILE A 8 -9.66 -1.40 -0.34
C ILE A 8 -10.45 -0.10 -0.55
N PRO A 9 -9.84 1.08 -0.31
CA PRO A 9 -10.55 2.34 -0.46
C PRO A 9 -10.93 2.56 -1.93
N GLU A 10 -11.98 3.33 -2.20
CA GLU A 10 -12.41 3.65 -3.57
C GLU A 10 -11.50 4.69 -4.23
N THR A 11 -10.88 5.55 -3.42
CA THR A 11 -9.92 6.58 -3.85
C THR A 11 -8.64 6.50 -3.01
N VAL A 12 -7.53 7.01 -3.55
CA VAL A 12 -6.24 7.05 -2.85
C VAL A 12 -6.01 8.46 -2.31
N ASP A 13 -5.86 8.57 -1.00
CA ASP A 13 -5.36 9.80 -0.37
C ASP A 13 -3.83 9.81 -0.40
N LEU A 14 -3.26 10.74 -1.18
CA LEU A 14 -1.82 10.87 -1.37
C LEU A 14 -1.11 11.42 -0.14
N GLU A 15 -1.79 12.22 0.69
CA GLU A 15 -1.21 12.74 1.93
C GLU A 15 -0.99 11.61 2.92
N ALA A 16 -1.87 10.60 2.93
CA ALA A 16 -1.71 9.42 3.77
C ALA A 16 -0.46 8.60 3.41
N LEU A 17 0.05 8.66 2.16
CA LEU A 17 1.26 7.94 1.75
C LEU A 17 2.53 8.46 2.43
N LYS A 18 2.52 9.70 2.94
CA LYS A 18 3.63 10.27 3.71
C LYS A 18 3.79 9.61 5.08
N ASP A 19 2.72 9.02 5.62
CA ASP A 19 2.70 8.24 6.87
C ASP A 19 2.40 6.76 6.56
N ILE A 20 3.44 6.01 6.17
CA ILE A 20 3.34 4.58 5.84
C ILE A 20 2.68 3.77 6.99
N PRO A 21 3.08 3.92 8.27
CA PRO A 21 2.39 3.28 9.39
C PRO A 21 0.89 3.58 9.45
N GLY A 22 0.49 4.85 9.31
CA GLY A 22 -0.91 5.28 9.30
C GLY A 22 -1.70 4.72 8.12
N TRP A 23 -1.12 4.77 6.92
CA TRP A 23 -1.68 4.21 5.70
C TRP A 23 -1.91 2.70 5.80
N LEU A 24 -0.93 1.94 6.28
CA LEU A 24 -1.09 0.50 6.50
C LEU A 24 -2.12 0.19 7.60
N ARG A 25 -2.28 1.06 8.59
CA ARG A 25 -3.33 0.91 9.62
C ARG A 25 -4.73 1.05 9.04
N SER A 26 -4.97 1.98 8.11
CA SER A 26 -6.27 2.14 7.44
C SER A 26 -6.66 0.90 6.62
N LEU A 27 -5.68 0.27 5.98
CA LEU A 27 -5.82 -0.95 5.17
C LEU A 27 -5.88 -2.25 6.00
N ARG A 28 -5.68 -2.15 7.33
CA ARG A 28 -5.46 -3.28 8.26
C ARG A 28 -4.26 -4.17 7.87
N LEU A 29 -3.23 -3.55 7.33
CA LEU A 29 -1.95 -4.16 6.97
C LEU A 29 -0.79 -3.72 7.87
N HIS A 30 -1.05 -2.95 8.93
CA HIS A 30 -0.04 -2.42 9.88
C HIS A 30 0.86 -3.49 10.54
N LYS A 31 0.48 -4.78 10.50
CA LYS A 31 1.40 -5.86 10.90
C LYS A 31 2.66 -5.94 10.02
N TYR A 32 2.61 -5.40 8.79
CA TYR A 32 3.71 -5.35 7.84
C TYR A 32 4.46 -4.01 7.87
N THR A 33 4.13 -3.09 8.79
CA THR A 33 4.88 -1.83 8.91
C THR A 33 6.39 -2.04 9.07
N PRO A 34 6.89 -2.98 9.89
CA PRO A 34 8.33 -3.25 9.97
C PRO A 34 8.95 -3.72 8.66
N THR A 35 8.17 -4.38 7.79
CA THR A 35 8.61 -4.84 6.48
C THR A 35 9.00 -3.69 5.53
N PHE A 36 8.45 -2.49 5.76
CA PHE A 36 8.60 -1.33 4.89
C PHE A 36 9.20 -0.12 5.60
N GLU A 37 9.76 -0.27 6.80
CA GLU A 37 10.25 0.85 7.62
C GLU A 37 11.38 1.65 6.94
N ASN A 38 12.19 0.98 6.12
CA ASN A 38 13.33 1.56 5.39
C ASN A 38 13.01 1.77 3.90
N MET A 39 11.73 1.90 3.53
CA MET A 39 11.28 2.01 2.15
C MET A 39 10.33 3.19 1.99
N SER A 40 10.54 4.01 0.97
CA SER A 40 9.57 5.05 0.62
C SER A 40 8.32 4.44 -0.02
N TRP A 41 7.17 5.10 0.11
CA TRP A 41 5.94 4.64 -0.55
C TRP A 41 6.11 4.51 -2.08
N LYS A 42 6.97 5.34 -2.68
CA LYS A 42 7.34 5.31 -4.10
C LYS A 42 8.02 4.00 -4.50
N GLU A 43 8.92 3.50 -3.67
CA GLU A 43 9.55 2.20 -3.85
C GLU A 43 8.57 1.05 -3.56
N MET A 44 7.70 1.21 -2.55
CA MET A 44 6.71 0.19 -2.20
C MET A 44 5.77 -0.10 -3.36
N ILE A 45 5.23 0.91 -4.03
CA ILE A 45 4.28 0.71 -5.12
C ILE A 45 4.91 0.04 -6.35
N LYS A 46 6.24 0.03 -6.46
CA LYS A 46 6.98 -0.65 -7.54
C LYS A 46 7.21 -2.14 -7.26
N LEU A 47 6.89 -2.63 -6.06
CA LEU A 47 7.05 -4.03 -5.71
C LEU A 47 6.04 -4.92 -6.47
N ASP A 48 6.53 -6.05 -6.95
CA ASP A 48 5.74 -7.13 -7.53
C ASP A 48 5.39 -8.20 -6.48
N GLU A 49 4.71 -9.26 -6.91
CA GLU A 49 4.30 -10.34 -6.00
C GLU A 49 5.51 -11.04 -5.36
N ASP A 50 6.55 -11.34 -6.13
CA ASP A 50 7.74 -12.06 -5.66
C ASP A 50 8.54 -11.24 -4.65
N ALA A 51 8.69 -9.93 -4.88
CA ALA A 51 9.33 -9.03 -3.95
C ALA A 51 8.56 -8.91 -2.62
N LEU A 52 7.23 -8.92 -2.67
CA LEU A 52 6.39 -8.95 -1.46
C LEU A 52 6.55 -10.27 -0.70
N ILE A 53 6.65 -11.41 -1.39
CA ILE A 53 6.91 -12.72 -0.77
C ILE A 53 8.28 -12.71 -0.10
N ALA A 54 9.33 -12.27 -0.80
CA ALA A 54 10.70 -12.21 -0.29
C ALA A 54 10.83 -11.32 0.96
N LYS A 55 10.01 -10.27 1.04
CA LYS A 55 9.91 -9.37 2.20
C LYS A 55 9.07 -9.91 3.36
N GLY A 56 8.49 -11.11 3.25
CA GLY A 56 7.73 -11.77 4.31
C GLY A 56 6.21 -11.55 4.27
N VAL A 57 5.67 -11.02 3.17
CA VAL A 57 4.21 -10.95 2.95
C VAL A 57 3.71 -12.29 2.38
N SER A 58 3.72 -13.33 3.21
CA SER A 58 3.36 -14.70 2.80
C SER A 58 1.85 -14.91 2.56
N ALA A 59 0.99 -14.08 3.16
CA ALA A 59 -0.45 -14.22 3.02
C ALA A 59 -0.94 -13.70 1.65
N LEU A 60 -1.49 -14.59 0.82
CA LEU A 60 -2.00 -14.28 -0.53
C LEU A 60 -3.00 -13.12 -0.53
N GLY A 61 -3.92 -13.10 0.44
CA GLY A 61 -4.91 -12.01 0.57
C GLY A 61 -4.29 -10.65 0.86
N ALA A 62 -3.19 -10.61 1.65
CA ALA A 62 -2.47 -9.38 1.92
C ALA A 62 -1.72 -8.90 0.67
N ARG A 63 -1.03 -9.79 -0.05
CA ARG A 63 -0.34 -9.45 -1.31
C ARG A 63 -1.29 -8.90 -2.36
N ARG A 64 -2.38 -9.62 -2.65
CA ARG A 64 -3.39 -9.17 -3.61
C ARG A 64 -3.96 -7.80 -3.25
N LYS A 65 -4.20 -7.56 -1.96
CA LYS A 65 -4.65 -6.25 -1.48
C LYS A 65 -3.59 -5.17 -1.69
N MET A 66 -2.33 -5.43 -1.32
CA MET A 66 -1.23 -4.49 -1.52
C MET A 66 -1.06 -4.13 -2.99
N LEU A 67 -0.94 -5.13 -3.87
CA LEU A 67 -0.82 -4.92 -5.32
C LEU A 67 -1.97 -4.09 -5.88
N LYS A 68 -3.22 -4.40 -5.49
CA LYS A 68 -4.38 -3.61 -5.93
C LYS A 68 -4.30 -2.15 -5.45
N VAL A 69 -3.89 -1.91 -4.21
CA VAL A 69 -3.73 -0.54 -3.69
C VAL A 69 -2.57 0.17 -4.38
N PHE A 70 -1.44 -0.51 -4.64
CA PHE A 70 -0.30 0.06 -5.34
C PHE A 70 -0.67 0.50 -6.75
N GLU A 71 -1.40 -0.33 -7.49
CA GLU A 71 -1.93 0.03 -8.81
C GLU A 71 -2.88 1.23 -8.77
N MET A 72 -3.68 1.37 -7.72
CA MET A 72 -4.52 2.57 -7.55
C MET A 72 -3.68 3.83 -7.32
N VAL A 73 -2.61 3.74 -6.53
CA VAL A 73 -1.68 4.86 -6.31
C VAL A 73 -1.01 5.27 -7.62
N LYS A 74 -0.50 4.30 -8.38
CA LYS A 74 0.12 4.55 -9.70
C LYS A 74 -0.83 5.28 -10.64
N LYS A 75 -2.07 4.78 -10.78
CA LYS A 75 -3.10 5.41 -11.61
C LYS A 75 -3.39 6.85 -11.19
N GLU A 76 -3.49 7.11 -9.89
CA GLU A 76 -3.71 8.46 -9.37
C GLU A 76 -2.52 9.39 -9.68
N MET A 77 -1.28 8.87 -9.59
CA MET A 77 -0.08 9.63 -9.98
C MET A 77 -0.06 9.93 -11.48
N ASP A 78 -0.31 8.92 -12.32
CA ASP A 78 -0.34 9.06 -13.78
C ASP A 78 -1.40 10.08 -14.21
N MET A 79 -2.59 10.02 -13.60
CA MET A 79 -3.68 10.99 -13.83
C MET A 79 -3.31 12.43 -13.47
N LYS A 80 -2.48 12.62 -12.45
CA LYS A 80 -1.98 13.94 -12.03
C LYS A 80 -0.71 14.36 -12.77
N GLY A 81 -0.13 13.50 -13.61
CA GLY A 81 1.15 13.73 -14.27
C GLY A 81 2.33 13.84 -13.30
N LEU A 82 2.26 13.13 -12.16
CA LEU A 82 3.29 13.13 -11.12
C LEU A 82 4.20 11.90 -11.24
N GLU A 83 5.51 12.10 -11.07
CA GLU A 83 6.48 11.00 -11.05
C GLU A 83 6.59 10.32 -9.68
N TYR A 84 6.70 9.00 -9.71
CA TYR A 84 6.84 8.13 -8.54
C TYR A 84 7.94 7.08 -8.73
#